data_AF-A0AA41LBM6-F1
#
_entry.id   AF-A0AA41LBM6-F1
#
_cell.length_a   1.000
_cell.length_b   1.000
_cell.length_c   1.000
_cell.angle_alpha   90.00
_cell.angle_beta   90.00
_cell.angle_gamma   90.00
#
_symmetry.space_group_name_H-M   'P 1'
#
loop_
_entity.id
_entity.type
_entity.pdbx_description
1 polymer ?
#
loop_
_entity_poly.entity_id
_entity_poly.type
_entity_poly.pdbx_seq_one_letter_code
_entity_poly.pdbx_strand_id
1 'polypeptide(L)'
;MLTKNHFYALIAAGIALCSFDAARAEESAHAVKLYNTYCVQCHGINRDGNGINSASMAVKPRDHTDTKAMGDTPDETLFKAIKGGGLAVGKSILMPKWEGVLNDDEVKELVTYLRVVSKTTPK
;
A
#
# COMPACT_ATOMS: atom_id res chain seq x y z
N MET A 1 0.71 -11.92 60.58
CA MET A 1 1.51 -12.17 59.36
C MET A 1 0.57 -12.72 58.29
N LEU A 2 0.03 -11.88 57.41
CA LEU A 2 -0.67 -12.32 56.20
C LEU A 2 0.01 -11.69 54.97
N THR A 3 0.12 -12.51 53.95
CA THR A 3 0.98 -12.47 52.76
C THR A 3 0.76 -11.27 51.84
N LYS A 4 1.86 -10.56 51.52
CA LYS A 4 1.95 -9.60 50.42
C LYS A 4 2.27 -10.36 49.13
N ASN A 5 1.30 -10.68 48.27
CA ASN A 5 1.63 -11.23 46.94
C ASN A 5 0.55 -11.10 45.85
N HIS A 6 -0.23 -10.01 45.80
CA HIS A 6 -1.28 -9.88 44.77
C HIS A 6 -1.37 -8.54 44.02
N PHE A 7 -0.36 -7.66 44.10
CA PHE A 7 -0.48 -6.31 43.50
C PHE A 7 0.13 -6.13 42.09
N TYR A 8 0.72 -7.15 41.46
CA TYR A 8 1.43 -6.99 40.18
C TYR A 8 0.74 -7.54 38.92
N ALA A 9 -0.56 -7.86 38.97
CA ALA A 9 -1.22 -8.56 37.85
C ALA A 9 -2.12 -7.68 36.94
N LEU A 10 -2.12 -6.34 37.06
CA LEU A 10 -3.11 -5.52 36.34
C LEU A 10 -2.57 -4.42 35.42
N ILE A 11 -1.26 -4.39 35.09
CA ILE A 11 -0.70 -3.35 34.20
C ILE A 11 -0.41 -3.87 32.76
N ALA A 12 -0.41 -5.18 32.53
CA ALA A 12 0.02 -5.74 31.23
C ALA A 12 -1.00 -5.60 30.08
N ALA A 13 -2.29 -5.32 30.36
CA ALA A 13 -3.34 -5.34 29.31
C ALA A 13 -3.48 -4.01 28.54
N GLY A 14 -2.94 -2.88 29.04
CA GLY A 14 -3.09 -1.57 28.42
C GLY A 14 -2.08 -1.25 27.30
N ILE A 15 -0.93 -1.93 27.29
CA ILE A 15 0.18 -1.63 26.36
C ILE A 15 -0.05 -2.26 24.96
N ALA A 16 -0.80 -3.36 24.90
CA ALA A 16 -1.00 -4.10 23.66
C ALA A 16 -1.86 -3.34 22.64
N LEU A 17 -2.92 -2.64 23.06
CA LEU A 17 -3.86 -1.98 22.14
C LEU A 17 -3.26 -0.75 21.44
N CYS A 18 -2.46 0.06 22.14
CA CYS A 18 -1.85 1.27 21.55
C CYS A 18 -0.73 0.94 20.53
N SER A 19 -0.11 -0.23 20.64
CA SER A 19 1.01 -0.62 19.78
C SER A 19 0.57 -0.93 18.34
N PHE A 20 -0.66 -1.43 18.16
CA PHE A 20 -1.18 -1.78 16.83
C PHE A 20 -1.54 -0.54 16.00
N ASP A 21 -2.15 0.48 16.60
CA ASP A 21 -2.52 1.71 15.88
C ASP A 21 -1.27 2.47 15.40
N ALA A 22 -0.24 2.55 16.24
CA ALA A 22 1.03 3.17 15.89
C ALA A 22 1.73 2.45 14.72
N ALA A 23 1.79 1.11 14.77
CA ALA A 23 2.36 0.31 13.69
C ALA A 23 1.60 0.48 12.37
N ARG A 24 0.26 0.47 12.39
CA ARG A 24 -0.56 0.68 11.19
C ARG A 24 -0.43 2.10 10.61
N ALA A 25 -0.29 3.10 11.47
CA ALA A 25 -0.05 4.48 11.05
C ALA A 25 1.34 4.63 10.39
N GLU A 26 2.35 3.95 10.93
CA GLU A 26 3.71 3.93 10.39
C GLU A 26 3.80 3.20 9.05
N GLU A 27 3.19 2.00 8.93
CA GLU A 27 3.04 1.25 7.68
C GLU A 27 2.38 2.11 6.57
N SER A 28 1.31 2.82 6.92
CA SER A 28 0.62 3.75 6.01
C SER A 28 1.51 4.92 5.58
N ALA A 29 2.26 5.52 6.50
CA ALA A 29 3.18 6.61 6.19
C ALA A 29 4.33 6.15 5.29
N HIS A 30 4.85 4.94 5.51
CA HIS A 30 5.89 4.34 4.69
C HIS A 30 5.40 4.09 3.26
N ALA A 31 4.24 3.45 3.10
CA ALA A 31 3.63 3.21 1.79
C ALA A 31 3.39 4.51 1.01
N VAL A 32 2.92 5.57 1.67
CA VAL A 32 2.74 6.90 1.06
C VAL A 32 4.08 7.44 0.55
N LYS A 33 5.16 7.31 1.33
CA LYS A 33 6.50 7.75 0.93
C LYS A 33 7.02 6.96 -0.27
N LEU A 34 6.87 5.64 -0.26
CA LEU A 34 7.25 4.78 -1.39
C LEU A 34 6.47 5.18 -2.66
N TYR A 35 5.15 5.35 -2.54
CA TYR A 35 4.31 5.76 -3.67
C TYR A 35 4.73 7.11 -4.24
N ASN A 36 4.99 8.08 -3.37
CA ASN A 36 5.47 9.42 -3.76
C ASN A 36 6.85 9.38 -4.44
N THR A 37 7.71 8.45 -4.04
CA THR A 37 9.06 8.31 -4.58
C THR A 37 9.04 7.65 -5.95
N TYR A 38 8.23 6.60 -6.13
CA TYR A 38 8.35 5.71 -7.29
C TYR A 38 7.16 5.77 -8.26
N CYS A 39 5.95 6.11 -7.80
CA CYS A 39 4.72 5.91 -8.57
C CYS A 39 4.09 7.22 -9.07
N VAL A 40 4.21 8.31 -8.32
CA VAL A 40 3.53 9.60 -8.58
C VAL A 40 3.83 10.18 -9.96
N GLN A 41 5.06 10.02 -10.44
CA GLN A 41 5.48 10.63 -11.71
C GLN A 41 4.59 10.17 -12.88
N CYS A 42 4.05 8.94 -12.82
CA CYS A 42 3.14 8.40 -13.82
C CYS A 42 1.69 8.36 -13.33
N HIS A 43 1.44 7.95 -12.10
CA HIS A 43 0.08 7.76 -11.58
C HIS A 43 -0.54 9.02 -10.95
N GLY A 44 0.19 10.13 -10.86
CA GLY A 44 -0.33 11.42 -10.43
C GLY A 44 -0.25 11.66 -8.92
N ILE A 45 -0.10 12.93 -8.54
CA ILE A 45 -0.18 13.38 -7.14
C ILE A 45 -1.56 13.02 -6.57
N ASN A 46 -2.61 13.15 -7.39
CA ASN A 46 -3.98 12.79 -7.03
C ASN A 46 -4.28 11.30 -7.13
N ARG A 47 -3.30 10.46 -7.53
CA ARG A 47 -3.46 9.01 -7.73
C ARG A 47 -4.42 8.63 -8.85
N ASP A 48 -4.70 9.57 -9.75
CA ASP A 48 -5.74 9.53 -10.78
C ASP A 48 -5.23 9.11 -12.17
N GLY A 49 -3.98 8.65 -12.28
CA GLY A 49 -3.36 8.28 -13.55
C GLY A 49 -2.82 9.48 -14.34
N ASN A 50 -2.96 10.71 -13.83
CA ASN A 50 -2.56 11.94 -14.50
C ASN A 50 -1.20 12.48 -14.00
N GLY A 51 -0.20 11.60 -13.89
CA GLY A 51 1.17 12.00 -13.58
C GLY A 51 1.83 12.80 -14.69
N ILE A 52 2.87 13.58 -14.34
CA ILE A 52 3.60 14.44 -15.28
C ILE A 52 4.16 13.65 -16.48
N ASN A 53 4.53 12.39 -16.28
CA ASN A 53 5.06 11.51 -17.33
C ASN A 53 3.95 10.81 -18.14
N SER A 54 2.67 10.91 -17.77
CA SER A 54 1.59 10.18 -18.44
C SER A 54 1.00 10.91 -19.65
N ALA A 55 1.28 12.21 -19.82
CA ALA A 55 0.62 13.08 -20.81
C ALA A 55 0.63 12.51 -22.24
N SER A 56 1.77 12.01 -22.72
CA SER A 56 1.97 11.48 -24.07
C SER A 56 1.87 9.96 -24.20
N MET A 57 1.55 9.24 -23.12
CA MET A 57 1.43 7.78 -23.16
C MET A 57 0.15 7.35 -23.89
N ALA A 58 0.29 6.46 -24.88
CA ALA A 58 -0.85 5.89 -25.60
C ALA A 58 -1.77 5.04 -24.70
N VAL A 59 -1.18 4.37 -23.70
CA VAL A 59 -1.92 3.68 -22.63
C VAL A 59 -1.68 4.45 -21.35
N LYS A 60 -2.74 5.05 -20.80
CA LYS A 60 -2.65 5.80 -19.56
C LYS A 60 -2.42 4.87 -18.36
N PRO A 61 -1.63 5.31 -17.35
CA PRO A 61 -1.56 4.65 -16.06
C PRO A 61 -2.96 4.54 -15.45
N ARG A 62 -3.17 3.51 -14.64
CA ARG A 62 -4.44 3.30 -13.94
C ARG A 62 -4.73 4.46 -12.98
N ASP A 63 -5.97 4.91 -12.98
CA ASP A 63 -6.58 5.70 -11.93
C ASP A 63 -6.84 4.79 -10.71
N HIS A 64 -6.13 5.05 -9.62
CA HIS A 64 -6.26 4.29 -8.38
C HIS A 64 -7.38 4.84 -7.47
N THR A 65 -7.99 5.97 -7.82
CA THR A 65 -9.16 6.52 -7.13
C THR A 65 -10.48 5.92 -7.62
N ASP A 66 -10.47 5.27 -8.78
CA ASP A 66 -11.63 4.54 -9.31
C ASP A 66 -11.95 3.32 -8.44
N THR A 67 -12.91 3.51 -7.53
CA THR A 67 -13.40 2.49 -6.60
C THR A 67 -13.89 1.23 -7.32
N LYS A 68 -14.54 1.36 -8.48
CA LYS A 68 -15.06 0.20 -9.19
C LYS A 68 -13.93 -0.60 -9.82
N ALA A 69 -13.09 0.04 -10.63
CA ALA A 69 -12.01 -0.65 -11.33
C ALA A 69 -11.00 -1.28 -10.35
N MET A 70 -10.67 -0.55 -9.27
CA MET A 70 -9.80 -1.07 -8.22
C MET A 70 -10.48 -2.17 -7.42
N GLY A 71 -11.77 -2.03 -7.09
CA GLY A 71 -12.55 -3.05 -6.40
C GLY A 71 -12.72 -4.34 -7.20
N ASP A 72 -12.70 -4.27 -8.53
CA ASP A 72 -12.74 -5.44 -9.42
C ASP A 72 -11.36 -6.11 -9.56
N THR A 73 -10.26 -5.44 -9.22
CA THR A 73 -8.89 -5.95 -9.34
C THR A 73 -8.47 -6.70 -8.06
N PRO A 74 -8.04 -7.98 -8.10
CA PRO A 74 -7.57 -8.72 -6.92
C PRO A 74 -6.24 -8.20 -6.35
N ASP A 75 -5.99 -8.39 -5.04
CA ASP A 75 -4.73 -7.96 -4.39
C ASP A 75 -3.49 -8.60 -5.02
N GLU A 76 -3.57 -9.88 -5.39
CA GLU A 76 -2.48 -10.59 -6.07
C GLU A 76 -2.12 -9.93 -7.42
N THR A 77 -3.12 -9.42 -8.13
CA THR A 77 -2.88 -8.72 -9.41
C THR A 77 -2.17 -7.39 -9.18
N LEU A 78 -2.54 -6.65 -8.12
CA LEU A 78 -1.84 -5.41 -7.75
C LEU A 78 -0.39 -5.71 -7.32
N PHE A 79 -0.20 -6.71 -6.46
CA PHE A 79 1.12 -7.16 -6.02
C PHE A 79 2.00 -7.52 -7.22
N LYS A 80 1.48 -8.34 -8.14
CA LYS A 80 2.20 -8.77 -9.34
C LYS A 80 2.53 -7.60 -10.27
N ALA A 81 1.62 -6.65 -10.43
CA ALA A 81 1.85 -5.46 -11.24
C ALA A 81 2.93 -4.56 -10.65
N ILE A 82 2.96 -4.35 -9.34
CA ILE A 82 4.00 -3.55 -8.67
C ILE A 82 5.35 -4.29 -8.75
N LYS A 83 5.40 -5.56 -8.32
CA LYS A 83 6.65 -6.31 -8.27
C LYS A 83 7.25 -6.54 -9.67
N GLY A 84 6.44 -7.02 -10.61
CA GLY A 84 6.86 -7.44 -11.95
C GLY A 84 6.62 -6.41 -13.06
N GLY A 85 6.05 -5.24 -12.75
CA GLY A 85 5.70 -4.22 -13.73
C GLY A 85 4.47 -4.56 -14.56
N GLY A 86 4.14 -3.70 -15.52
CA GLY A 86 2.91 -3.83 -16.30
C GLY A 86 2.86 -5.11 -17.13
N LEU A 87 4.00 -5.56 -17.68
CA LEU A 87 4.07 -6.81 -18.44
C LEU A 87 3.62 -8.04 -17.65
N ALA A 88 3.90 -8.09 -16.35
CA ALA A 88 3.56 -9.24 -15.51
C ALA A 88 2.05 -9.49 -15.40
N VAL A 89 1.24 -8.47 -15.74
CA VAL A 89 -0.24 -8.50 -15.73
C VAL A 89 -0.82 -8.14 -17.11
N GLY A 90 -0.05 -8.30 -18.19
CA GLY A 90 -0.52 -8.05 -19.55
C GLY A 90 -0.87 -6.58 -19.83
N LYS A 91 -0.17 -5.64 -19.20
CA LYS A 91 -0.31 -4.19 -19.37
C LYS A 91 0.96 -3.58 -19.96
N SER A 92 0.96 -2.25 -20.11
CA SER A 92 2.03 -1.49 -20.74
C SER A 92 3.41 -1.80 -20.14
N ILE A 93 4.40 -1.98 -21.00
CA ILE A 93 5.82 -2.16 -20.64
C ILE A 93 6.40 -0.94 -19.91
N LEU A 94 5.74 0.22 -20.02
CA LEU A 94 6.18 1.47 -19.43
C LEU A 94 5.99 1.51 -17.91
N MET A 95 5.17 0.63 -17.34
CA MET A 95 5.15 0.42 -15.90
C MET A 95 6.33 -0.50 -15.53
N PRO A 96 7.41 0.04 -14.93
CA PRO A 96 8.60 -0.74 -14.63
C PRO A 96 8.32 -1.79 -13.56
N LYS A 97 9.16 -2.81 -13.52
CA LYS A 97 9.21 -3.74 -12.39
C LYS A 97 9.94 -3.10 -11.20
N TRP A 98 9.45 -3.37 -9.99
CA TRP A 98 10.05 -2.84 -8.76
C TRP A 98 10.77 -3.91 -7.92
N GLU A 99 10.76 -5.18 -8.35
CA GLU A 99 11.63 -6.20 -7.76
C GLU A 99 13.10 -5.75 -7.77
N GLY A 100 13.81 -5.97 -6.66
CA GLY A 100 15.20 -5.52 -6.47
C GLY A 100 15.34 -4.06 -6.02
N VAL A 101 14.26 -3.27 -6.08
CA VAL A 101 14.18 -1.94 -5.44
C VAL A 101 13.30 -2.01 -4.19
N LEU A 102 12.17 -2.71 -4.27
CA LEU A 102 11.24 -2.95 -3.17
C LEU A 102 11.26 -4.43 -2.77
N ASN A 103 11.15 -4.70 -1.47
CA ASN A 103 10.93 -6.03 -0.93
C ASN A 103 9.44 -6.40 -0.90
N ASP A 104 9.13 -7.67 -0.59
CA ASP A 104 7.75 -8.17 -0.65
C ASP A 104 6.81 -7.52 0.37
N ASP A 105 7.33 -7.11 1.52
CA ASP A 105 6.52 -6.44 2.54
C ASP A 105 6.20 -5.01 2.10
N GLU A 106 7.16 -4.26 1.55
CA GLU A 106 6.93 -2.94 0.95
C GLU A 106 5.93 -2.98 -0.20
N VAL A 107 5.94 -4.04 -1.02
CA VAL A 107 4.93 -4.22 -2.07
C VAL A 107 3.55 -4.48 -1.47
N LYS A 108 3.44 -5.28 -0.39
CA LYS A 108 2.16 -5.51 0.30
C LYS A 108 1.64 -4.22 0.95
N GLU A 109 2.51 -3.42 1.56
CA GLU A 109 2.17 -2.11 2.11
C GLU A 109 1.57 -1.19 1.04
N LEU A 110 2.18 -1.16 -0.15
CA LEU A 110 1.65 -0.41 -1.29
C LEU A 110 0.29 -0.94 -1.74
N VAL A 111 0.06 -2.25 -1.77
CA VAL A 111 -1.26 -2.83 -2.08
C VAL A 111 -2.31 -2.39 -1.05
N THR A 112 -1.99 -2.47 0.24
CA THR A 112 -2.86 -1.97 1.33
C THR A 112 -3.15 -0.48 1.15
N TYR A 113 -2.14 0.31 0.83
CA TYR A 113 -2.30 1.74 0.57
C TYR A 113 -3.22 2.01 -0.64
N LEU A 114 -3.09 1.24 -1.73
CA LEU A 114 -3.97 1.37 -2.88
C LEU A 114 -5.44 1.11 -2.52
N ARG A 115 -5.73 0.21 -1.57
CA ARG A 115 -7.09 -0.02 -1.03
C ARG A 115 -7.63 1.18 -0.28
N VAL A 116 -6.78 1.89 0.48
CA VAL A 116 -7.15 3.15 1.13
C VAL A 116 -7.47 4.23 0.09
N VAL A 117 -6.62 4.38 -0.94
CA VAL A 117 -6.81 5.36 -2.01
C VAL A 117 -8.12 5.11 -2.77
N SER A 118 -8.41 3.84 -3.12
CA SER A 118 -9.60 3.48 -3.88
C SER A 118 -10.87 3.35 -3.04
N LYS A 119 -10.76 3.42 -1.70
CA LYS A 119 -11.85 3.19 -0.74
C LYS A 119 -12.50 1.80 -0.91
N THR A 120 -11.67 0.78 -1.11
CA THR A 120 -12.11 -0.62 -1.27
C THR A 120 -11.53 -1.52 -0.18
N THR A 121 -12.14 -2.67 0.06
CA THR A 121 -11.58 -3.67 0.98
C THR A 121 -10.49 -4.50 0.28
N PRO A 122 -9.54 -5.09 1.06
CA PRO A 122 -8.68 -6.15 0.56
C PRO A 122 -9.48 -7.26 -0.11
N LYS A 123 -8.89 -7.92 -1.10
CA LYS A 123 -9.61 -8.83 -2.00
C LYS A 123 -8.77 -10.01 -2.45
#